data_AF-A0A2T0W0X3-F1
#
_entry.id   AF-A0A2T0W0X3-F1
#
_cell.length_a   1.000
_cell.length_b   1.000
_cell.length_c   1.000
_cell.angle_alpha   90.00
_cell.angle_beta   90.00
_cell.angle_gamma   90.00
#
_symmetry.space_group_name_H-M   'P 1'
#
loop_
_entity.id
_entity.type
_entity.pdbx_description
1 polymer ?
#
loop_
_entity_poly.entity_id
_entity_poly.type
_entity_poly.pdbx_seq_one_letter_code
_entity_poly.pdbx_strand_id
1 'polypeptide(L)' 'MEHMTEEDGEALRVKGICIGTSTGTYDYYVDRPTSTDDLHGVGAFLFAMMALYDYVK' A
#
# COMPACT_ATOMS: atom_id res chain seq x y z
N MET A 1 -2.07 -9.14 -6.11
CA MET A 1 -2.97 -7.97 -6.00
C MET A 1 -4.35 -8.34 -5.48
N GLU A 2 -4.88 -9.52 -5.77
CA GLU A 2 -6.25 -9.95 -5.40
C GLU A 2 -6.66 -9.78 -3.92
N HIS A 3 -5.71 -9.69 -2.99
CA HIS A 3 -5.99 -9.45 -1.56
C HIS A 3 -5.55 -8.07 -1.04
N MET A 4 -4.95 -7.26 -1.89
CA MET A 4 -4.39 -5.94 -1.55
C MET A 4 -5.12 -4.79 -2.24
N THR A 5 -5.97 -5.08 -3.23
CA THR A 5 -6.75 -4.07 -3.95
C THR A 5 -8.24 -4.45 -3.97
N GLU A 6 -9.12 -3.48 -3.80
CA GLU A 6 -10.58 -3.65 -3.87
C GLU A 6 -11.19 -2.51 -4.68
N GLU A 7 -12.16 -2.82 -5.54
CA GLU A 7 -12.95 -1.81 -6.25
C GLU A 7 -14.10 -1.33 -5.35
N ASP A 8 -14.18 -0.02 -5.15
CA ASP A 8 -15.20 0.67 -4.37
C ASP A 8 -15.81 1.79 -5.23
N GLY A 9 -16.82 1.41 -6.03
CA GLY A 9 -17.43 2.31 -7.01
C GLY A 9 -16.43 2.74 -8.08
N GLU A 10 -16.12 4.03 -8.14
CA GLU A 10 -15.14 4.61 -9.07
C GLU A 10 -13.70 4.62 -8.50
N ALA A 11 -13.52 4.19 -7.25
CA ALA A 11 -12.23 4.20 -6.58
C ALA A 11 -11.61 2.79 -6.53
N LEU A 12 -10.29 2.71 -6.69
CA LEU A 12 -9.52 1.52 -6.34
C LEU A 12 -8.90 1.73 -4.95
N ARG A 13 -9.28 0.89 -3.99
CA ARG A 13 -8.80 0.90 -2.61
C ARG A 13 -7.56 0.02 -2.48
N VAL A 14 -6.48 0.56 -1.90
CA VAL A 14 -5.24 -0.20 -1.64
C VAL A 14 -5.16 -0.51 -0.15
N LYS A 15 -5.20 -1.80 0.20
CA LYS A 15 -5.27 -2.33 1.56
C LYS A 15 -3.91 -2.84 2.04
N GLY A 16 -3.78 -3.01 3.36
CA GLY A 16 -2.63 -3.67 3.98
C GLY A 16 -1.38 -2.79 4.07
N ILE A 17 -1.54 -1.47 3.94
CA ILE A 17 -0.41 -0.53 4.06
C ILE A 17 -0.14 -0.30 5.54
N CYS A 18 1.05 -0.67 6.01
CA CYS A 18 1.49 -0.37 7.36
C CYS A 18 1.54 1.15 7.56
N ILE A 19 0.95 1.64 8.64
CA ILE A 19 0.96 3.07 8.95
C ILE A 19 2.37 3.55 9.32
N GLY A 20 2.56 4.87 9.40
CA GLY A 20 3.80 5.48 9.88
C GLY A 20 4.33 4.79 11.14
N THR A 21 5.57 4.31 11.08
CA THR A 21 6.16 3.42 12.09
C THR A 21 7.56 3.89 12.47
N SER A 22 7.82 4.01 13.77
CA SER A 22 9.12 4.41 14.32
C SER A 22 10.09 3.24 14.40
N THR A 23 11.28 3.46 14.96
CA THR A 23 12.20 2.36 15.29
C THR A 23 11.69 1.54 16.48
N GLY A 24 11.86 0.21 16.43
CA GLY A 24 11.40 -0.69 17.49
C GLY A 24 11.96 -2.10 17.38
N THR A 25 11.34 -3.04 18.12
CA THR A 25 11.66 -4.48 18.11
C THR A 25 10.77 -5.25 17.14
N TYR A 26 11.02 -6.54 16.95
CA TYR A 26 10.23 -7.38 16.06
C TYR A 26 8.73 -7.36 16.38
N ASP A 27 8.36 -7.61 17.64
CA ASP A 27 6.96 -7.62 18.10
C ASP A 27 6.27 -6.28 17.78
N TYR A 28 6.98 -5.16 18.00
CA TYR A 28 6.49 -3.84 17.65
C TYR A 28 6.17 -3.70 16.15
N TYR A 29 6.99 -4.26 15.26
CA TYR A 29 6.81 -4.15 13.81
C TYR A 29 5.69 -5.06 13.28
N VAL A 30 5.58 -6.28 13.78
CA VAL A 30 4.57 -7.23 13.29
C VAL A 30 3.16 -6.90 13.78
N ASP A 31 3.06 -6.24 14.94
CA ASP A 31 1.78 -5.79 15.50
C ASP A 31 1.33 -4.43 14.95
N ARG A 32 2.06 -3.84 13.98
CA ARG A 32 1.67 -2.54 13.42
C ARG A 32 0.34 -2.66 12.68
N PRO A 33 -0.63 -1.78 12.98
CA PRO A 33 -1.88 -1.77 12.25
C PRO A 33 -1.64 -1.35 10.81
N THR A 34 -2.46 -1.88 9.93
CA THR A 34 -2.50 -1.46 8.53
C THR A 34 -3.72 -0.58 8.29
N SER A 35 -3.60 0.38 7.37
CA SER A 35 -4.70 1.20 6.89
C SER A 35 -4.93 0.98 5.40
N THR A 36 -6.18 1.16 4.98
CA THR A 36 -6.55 1.31 3.58
C THR A 36 -6.23 2.73 3.13
N ASP A 37 -5.71 2.88 1.90
CA ASP A 37 -5.39 4.16 1.27
C ASP A 37 -4.41 5.05 2.05
N ASP A 38 -3.52 4.44 2.85
CA ASP A 38 -2.45 5.20 3.51
C ASP A 38 -1.47 5.75 2.46
N LEU A 39 -1.21 7.06 2.56
CA LEU A 39 -0.46 7.81 1.55
C LEU A 39 0.98 7.31 1.37
N HIS A 40 1.60 6.73 2.39
CA HIS A 40 2.96 6.17 2.28
C HIS A 40 2.99 5.04 1.24
N GLY A 41 1.98 4.16 1.25
CA GLY A 41 1.87 3.03 0.34
C GLY A 41 1.18 3.36 -0.98
N VAL A 42 0.15 4.22 -0.98
CA VAL A 42 -0.52 4.66 -2.22
C VAL A 42 0.44 5.43 -3.12
N GLY A 43 1.26 6.32 -2.55
CA GLY A 43 2.28 7.04 -3.33
C GLY A 43 3.31 6.10 -3.94
N ALA A 44 3.80 5.13 -3.16
CA ALA A 44 4.72 4.10 -3.65
C ALA A 44 4.10 3.25 -4.77
N PHE A 45 2.82 2.87 -4.63
CA PHE A 45 2.07 2.13 -5.63
C PHE A 45 1.98 2.90 -6.96
N LEU A 46 1.58 4.17 -6.92
CA LEU A 46 1.48 5.01 -8.12
C LEU A 46 2.83 5.18 -8.82
N PHE A 47 3.91 5.40 -8.08
CA PHE A 47 5.25 5.50 -8.67
C PHE A 47 5.70 4.19 -9.30
N ALA A 48 5.43 3.05 -8.66
CA ALA A 48 5.73 1.74 -9.23
C ALA A 48 4.95 1.52 -10.53
N MET A 49 3.67 1.88 -10.57
CA MET A 49 2.85 1.75 -11.79
C MET A 49 3.36 2.66 -12.90
N MET A 50 3.71 3.92 -12.59
CA MET A 50 4.30 4.84 -13.56
C MET A 50 5.61 4.30 -14.15
N ALA A 51 6.48 3.73 -13.31
CA ALA A 51 7.74 3.13 -13.77
C ALA A 51 7.51 1.85 -14.59
N LEU A 52 6.51 1.04 -14.24
CA LEU A 52 6.19 -0.19 -14.95
C LEU A 52 5.42 0.03 -16.25
N TYR A 53 4.64 1.10 -16.36
CA TYR A 53 3.69 1.34 -17.45
C TYR A 53 4.32 1.20 -18.84
N ASP A 54 5.54 1.69 -19.02
CA ASP A 54 6.26 1.62 -20.30
C ASP A 54 6.77 0.22 -20.65
N TYR A 55 6.83 -0.70 -19.69
CA TYR A 55 7.31 -2.07 -19.86
C TYR A 55 6.18 -3.11 -19.98
N VAL A 56 4.96 -2.77 -19.55
CA VAL A 56 3.79 -3.67 -19.62
C VAL A 56 2.82 -3.32 -20.75
N LYS A 57 3.17 -2.32 -21.57
CA LYS A 57 2.44 -1.93 -22.77
C LYS A 57 2.88 -2.74 -23.98
#